data_AF-A0AAU2ZMQ4-F1
#
_entry.id   AF-A0AAU2ZMQ4-F1
#
_cell.length_a   1.000
_cell.length_b   1.000
_cell.length_c   1.000
_cell.angle_alpha   90.00
_cell.angle_beta   90.00
_cell.angle_gamma   90.00
#
_symmetry.space_group_name_H-M   'P 1'
#
loop_
_entity.id
_entity.type
_entity.pdbx_description
1 polymer ?
#
loop_
_entity_poly.entity_id
_entity_poly.type
_entity_poly.pdbx_seq_one_letter_code
_entity_poly.pdbx_strand_id
1 'polypeptide(L)' 'MNEFAHGHGMRHCRYRGQPKAHLQHVLTAIAVNIERLSDRSVTEETSSPRPPTAFQTFLDQNEIPRPKSWRTLGS' A
#
# COMPACT_ATOMS: atom_id res chain seq x y z
N MET A 1 34.72 11.82 43.38
CA MET A 1 33.46 11.10 43.17
C MET A 1 33.36 10.76 41.70
N ASN A 2 33.35 9.47 41.38
CA ASN A 2 33.45 8.95 40.01
C ASN A 2 32.07 8.97 39.33
N GLU A 3 31.71 10.10 38.73
CA GLU A 3 30.46 10.26 37.99
C GLU A 3 30.63 9.88 36.51
N PHE A 4 31.12 8.66 36.27
CA PHE A 4 31.18 8.06 34.93
C PHE A 4 30.35 6.77 34.81
N ALA A 5 29.50 6.48 35.81
CA ALA A 5 28.76 5.22 35.92
C ALA A 5 27.29 5.30 35.47
N HIS A 6 26.86 6.34 34.74
CA HIS A 6 25.45 6.49 34.32
C HIS A 6 25.21 6.52 32.80
N GLY A 7 26.15 6.02 32.00
CA GLY A 7 25.92 5.76 30.57
C GLY A 7 25.09 4.49 30.29
N HIS A 8 24.10 4.17 31.12
CA HIS A 8 23.22 3.00 30.92
C HIS A 8 22.08 3.38 29.95
N GLY A 9 22.37 3.49 28.66
CA GLY A 9 21.31 3.85 27.71
C GLY A 9 21.69 4.04 26.24
N MET A 10 22.96 3.97 25.86
CA MET A 10 23.37 4.18 24.46
C MET A 10 23.86 2.90 23.79
N ARG A 11 23.15 1.78 24.02
CA ARG A 11 23.26 0.63 23.12
C ARG A 11 22.52 0.99 21.84
N HIS A 12 23.27 1.53 20.87
CA HIS A 12 22.90 1.51 19.47
C HIS A 12 22.55 0.05 19.12
N CYS A 13 21.26 -0.29 19.13
CA CYS A 13 20.75 -1.49 18.50
C CYS A 13 21.04 -1.38 17.01
N ARG A 14 22.26 -1.78 16.63
CA ARG A 14 22.61 -2.02 15.24
C ARG A 14 21.80 -3.24 14.82
N TYR A 15 20.57 -3.01 14.36
CA TYR A 15 19.84 -3.95 13.51
C TYR A 15 20.72 -4.16 12.27
N ARG A 16 21.58 -5.18 12.35
CA ARG A 16 22.59 -5.49 11.34
C ARG A 16 21.90 -6.18 10.16
N GLY A 17 21.85 -5.47 9.03
CA GLY A 17 21.63 -6.04 7.70
C GLY A 17 20.17 -6.19 7.28
N GLN A 18 19.45 -7.15 7.86
CA GLN A 18 18.18 -7.63 7.30
C GLN A 18 17.04 -6.59 7.35
N PRO A 19 16.74 -5.94 8.49
CA PRO A 19 15.67 -4.94 8.53
C PRO A 19 15.99 -3.69 7.69
N LYS A 20 17.28 -3.32 7.59
CA LYS A 20 17.71 -2.18 6.77
C LYS A 20 17.58 -2.48 5.27
N ALA A 21 17.96 -3.69 4.85
CA ALA A 21 17.75 -4.14 3.48
C ALA A 21 16.25 -4.22 3.17
N HIS A 22 15.42 -4.73 4.08
CA HIS A 22 13.97 -4.76 3.90
C HIS A 22 13.38 -3.35 3.73
N LEU A 23 13.72 -2.42 4.63
CA LEU A 23 13.27 -1.03 4.53
C LEU A 23 13.77 -0.37 3.24
N GLN A 24 15.01 -0.63 2.84
CA GLN A 24 15.54 -0.14 1.56
C GLN A 24 14.72 -0.67 0.38
N HIS A 25 14.43 -1.98 0.33
CA HIS A 25 13.62 -2.56 -0.75
C HIS A 25 12.19 -1.99 -0.77
N VAL A 26 11.56 -1.85 0.40
CA VAL A 26 10.23 -1.26 0.51
C VAL A 26 10.24 0.19 0.00
N LEU A 27 11.18 1.01 0.45
CA LEU A 27 11.27 2.41 0.01
C LEU A 27 11.60 2.54 -1.48
N THR A 28 12.51 1.69 -1.99
CA THR A 28 12.81 1.64 -3.42
C THR A 28 11.58 1.24 -4.24
N ALA A 29 10.82 0.23 -3.81
CA ALA A 29 9.60 -0.19 -4.48
C ALA A 29 8.54 0.92 -4.47
N ILE A 30 8.41 1.66 -3.37
CA ILE A 30 7.51 2.82 -3.28
C ILE A 30 7.94 3.91 -4.27
N ALA A 31 9.23 4.27 -4.30
CA ALA A 31 9.74 5.29 -5.22
C ALA A 31 9.49 4.91 -6.68
N VAL A 32 9.81 3.68 -7.08
CA VAL A 32 9.56 3.15 -8.43
C VAL A 32 8.06 3.15 -8.77
N ASN A 33 7.19 2.81 -7.82
CA ASN A 33 5.75 2.85 -8.04
C ASN A 33 5.23 4.27 -8.24
N ILE A 34 5.77 5.26 -7.51
CA ILE A 34 5.40 6.67 -7.66
C ILE A 34 5.88 7.22 -9.01
N GLU A 35 7.13 6.91 -9.41
CA GLU A 35 7.68 7.31 -10.70
C GLU A 35 6.83 6.76 -11.86
N ARG A 36 6.54 5.45 -11.84
CA ARG A 36 5.65 4.81 -12.81
C ARG A 36 4.25 5.41 -12.85
N LEU A 37 3.71 5.81 -11.70
CA LEU A 37 2.41 6.45 -11.62
C LEU A 37 2.44 7.89 -12.15
N SER A 38 3.56 8.58 -11.96
CA SER A 38 3.77 9.96 -12.43
C SER A 38 3.97 10.01 -13.95
N ASP A 39 4.61 8.99 -14.52
CA ASP A 39 4.79 8.82 -15.97
C ASP A 39 3.50 8.39 -16.68
N ARG A 40 2.51 7.88 -15.92
CA ARG A 40 1.19 7.60 -16.47
C ARG A 40 0.52 8.94 -16.78
N SER A 41 0.23 9.19 -18.06
CA SER A 41 -0.49 10.39 -18.46
C SER A 41 -1.78 10.50 -17.66
N VAL A 42 -2.13 11.71 -17.19
CA VAL A 42 -3.50 12.07 -16.76
C VAL A 42 -4.41 12.12 -17.99
N THR A 43 -4.18 11.25 -18.98
CA THR A 43 -5.26 10.81 -19.82
C THR A 43 -6.05 9.92 -18.89
N GLU A 44 -7.06 10.53 -18.29
CA GLU A 44 -8.19 9.88 -17.67
C GLU A 44 -8.84 8.99 -18.75
N GLU A 45 -8.15 7.92 -19.14
CA GLU A 45 -8.79 6.75 -19.70
C GLU A 45 -9.65 6.28 -18.54
N THR A 46 -10.88 6.78 -18.48
CA THR A 46 -11.98 6.20 -17.74
C THR A 46 -11.83 4.71 -17.93
N SER A 47 -11.27 4.05 -16.91
CA SER A 47 -10.93 2.64 -16.97
C SER A 47 -12.15 1.95 -17.52
N SER A 48 -12.05 1.36 -18.72
CA SER A 48 -13.21 0.71 -19.32
C SER A 48 -13.81 -0.19 -18.26
N PRO A 49 -15.12 -0.05 -17.96
CA PRO A 49 -15.76 -0.85 -16.93
C PRO A 49 -15.43 -2.31 -17.20
N ARG A 50 -14.94 -3.00 -16.18
CA ARG A 50 -14.65 -4.42 -16.31
C ARG A 50 -15.96 -5.11 -16.71
N PRO A 51 -15.96 -6.02 -17.71
CA PRO A 51 -17.15 -6.79 -18.01
C PRO A 51 -17.64 -7.49 -16.74
N PRO A 52 -18.98 -7.58 -16.55
CA PRO A 52 -19.55 -8.17 -15.34
C PRO A 52 -19.08 -9.61 -15.20
N THR A 53 -18.72 -9.99 -13.96
CA THR A 53 -18.43 -11.39 -13.65
C THR A 53 -19.72 -12.21 -13.68
N ALA A 54 -19.62 -13.52 -13.91
CA ALA A 54 -20.79 -14.41 -13.88
C ALA A 54 -21.63 -14.26 -12.60
N PHE A 55 -20.98 -14.00 -11.46
CA PHE A 55 -21.66 -13.70 -10.20
C PHE A 55 -22.46 -12.38 -10.25
N GLN A 56 -21.93 -11.32 -10.86
CA GLN A 56 -22.68 -10.07 -11.06
C GLN A 56 -23.90 -10.30 -11.93
N THR A 57 -23.75 -11.06 -13.02
CA THR A 57 -24.88 -11.42 -13.90
C THR A 57 -25.95 -12.20 -13.14
N PHE A 58 -25.56 -13.14 -12.27
CA PHE A 58 -26.48 -13.86 -11.39
C PHE A 58 -27.23 -12.92 -10.44
N LEU A 59 -26.55 -11.96 -9.83
CA LEU A 59 -27.20 -10.97 -8.96
C LEU A 59 -28.22 -10.12 -9.72
N ASP A 60 -27.85 -9.66 -10.92
CA ASP A 60 -28.74 -8.87 -11.78
C ASP A 60 -29.98 -9.67 -12.21
N GLN A 61 -29.81 -10.96 -12.54
CA GLN A 61 -30.91 -11.87 -12.92
C GLN A 61 -31.89 -12.15 -11.77
N ASN A 62 -31.41 -12.12 -10.52
CA ASN A 62 -32.22 -12.41 -9.33
C ASN A 62 -32.64 -11.12 -8.61
N GLU A 63 -32.42 -9.94 -9.21
CA GLU A 63 -32.72 -8.63 -8.64
C GLU A 63 -32.09 -8.41 -7.24
N ILE A 64 -30.95 -9.05 -6.98
CA ILE A 64 -30.25 -8.96 -5.70
C ILE A 64 -29.40 -7.69 -5.72
N PRO A 65 -29.58 -6.76 -4.76
CA PRO A 65 -28.77 -5.55 -4.67
C PRO A 65 -27.28 -5.87 -4.63
N ARG A 66 -26.50 -5.23 -5.50
CA ARG A 66 -25.05 -5.42 -5.52
C ARG A 66 -24.45 -4.91 -4.20
N PRO A 67 -23.54 -5.67 -3.57
CA PRO A 67 -22.86 -5.20 -2.36
C PRO A 67 -22.06 -3.94 -2.70
N LYS A 68 -22.27 -2.86 -1.93
CA LYS A 68 -21.45 -1.65 -2.03
C LYS A 68 -20.00 -2.05 -1.79
N SER A 69 -19.14 -1.80 -2.76
CA SER A 69 -17.71 -2.00 -2.56
C SER A 69 -17.24 -1.11 -1.41
N TRP A 70 -16.31 -1.58 -0.60
CA TRP A 70 -15.69 -0.74 0.45
C TRP A 70 -15.04 0.54 -0.12
N ARG A 71 -14.82 0.60 -1.45
CA ARG A 71 -14.32 1.80 -2.15
C ARG A 71 -15.36 2.92 -2.30
N THR A 72 -16.64 2.62 -2.20
CA THR A 72 -17.74 3.59 -2.39
C THR A 72 -18.34 4.08 -1.07
N LEU A 73 -17.67 3.82 0.06
CA LEU A 73 -18.20 4.13 1.40
C LEU A 73 -17.80 5.54 1.90
N GLY A 74 -17.14 6.35 1.06
CA GLY A 74 -16.61 7.67 1.44
C GLY A 74 -16.87 8.80 0.42
N SER A 75 -17.82 8.62 -0.50
CA SER A 75 -18.40 9.71 -1.30
C SER A 75 -19.79 10.04 -0.79
#